data_AF-A0A7J5W2L1-F1
#
_entry.id   AF-A0A7J5W2L1-F1
#
_cell.length_a   1.000
_cell.length_b   1.000
_cell.length_c   1.000
_cell.angle_alpha   90.00
_cell.angle_beta   90.00
_cell.angle_gamma   90.00
#
_symmetry.space_group_name_H-M   'P 1'
#
loop_
_entity.id
_entity.type
_entity.pdbx_description
1 polymer ?
#
loop_
_entity_poly.entity_id
_entity_poly.type
_entity_poly.pdbx_seq_one_letter_code
_entity_poly.pdbx_strand_id
1 'polypeptide(L)'
;MKNGLIILMIMLLSGSSCNATSDEKVNNGISADKIISDINKGKAVLIKGKIITDDLDFSQVKNIQVFSSSNQVAVVDVPVTFLDCIFMGKVTTNSSVENTSKNTGFRHSITFEACDFRQEVNFDNMTVEGNVNFTGAIFRERSSFNNVTFNGRNIYFTAFTSEKYFSMQESSVRGAIDFFKGKVKGKISFQSTEFMGIARFSDLDCDGVCDFSLVRFRDDALFTYSNFTGDFRMANTSVQGRLDLNSVEFQANAFLVEAKFFGPVNFSKTSVKGKFDLSQSIFYANPPDFTDFVFPSPENIIISGTKIVQYENLLPLQNN
;
A
#
# COMPACT_ATOMS: atom_id res chain seq x y z
N MET A 1 23.82 62.50 34.26
CA MET A 1 23.57 63.63 33.34
C MET A 1 24.72 63.71 32.35
N LYS A 2 24.43 63.64 31.03
CA LYS A 2 25.33 63.85 29.88
C LYS A 2 26.46 62.82 29.77
N ASN A 3 26.94 62.35 28.63
CA ASN A 3 26.64 62.45 27.20
C ASN A 3 27.33 61.21 26.60
N GLY A 4 26.69 60.48 25.68
CA GLY A 4 27.32 59.35 24.99
C GLY A 4 27.09 59.47 23.49
N LEU A 5 28.11 59.99 22.80
CA LEU A 5 28.14 60.33 21.38
C LEU A 5 27.99 59.08 20.50
N ILE A 6 27.13 59.18 19.48
CA ILE A 6 26.91 58.17 18.44
C ILE A 6 28.13 58.14 17.50
N ILE A 7 28.71 56.95 17.29
CA ILE A 7 29.65 56.69 16.18
C ILE A 7 29.06 55.57 15.34
N LEU A 8 28.59 55.96 14.15
CA LEU A 8 28.13 55.10 13.07
C LEU A 8 29.38 54.61 12.31
N MET A 9 29.69 53.32 12.41
CA MET A 9 30.77 52.69 11.66
C MET A 9 30.18 51.76 10.60
N ILE A 10 30.15 52.25 9.37
CA ILE A 10 29.81 51.50 8.16
C ILE A 10 30.98 50.55 7.89
N MET A 11 30.79 49.24 8.09
CA MET A 11 31.73 48.23 7.62
C MET A 11 31.25 47.65 6.29
N LEU A 12 32.13 47.78 5.30
CA LEU A 12 31.98 47.27 3.94
C LEU A 12 31.85 45.75 3.92
N LEU A 13 30.84 45.27 3.20
CA LEU A 13 30.67 43.87 2.80
C LEU A 13 31.74 43.52 1.75
N SER A 14 32.81 42.86 2.17
CA SER A 14 33.68 42.11 1.25
C SER A 14 33.14 40.69 1.12
N GLY A 15 32.65 40.37 -0.08
CA GLY A 15 32.11 39.06 -0.43
C GLY A 15 33.13 37.94 -0.19
N SER A 16 32.69 36.92 0.53
CA SER A 16 33.33 35.60 0.54
C SER A 16 32.41 34.66 -0.22
N SER A 17 32.85 34.29 -1.43
CA SER A 17 32.33 33.16 -2.18
C SER A 17 32.57 31.89 -1.33
N CYS A 18 31.52 31.38 -0.69
CA CYS A 18 31.55 30.06 -0.10
C CYS A 18 31.23 29.04 -1.19
N ASN A 19 32.27 28.43 -1.76
CA ASN A 19 32.18 27.10 -2.34
C ASN A 19 31.66 26.15 -1.26
N ALA A 20 30.40 25.71 -1.38
CA ALA A 20 29.82 24.68 -0.53
C ALA A 20 30.38 23.31 -0.96
N THR A 21 31.56 22.98 -0.46
CA THR A 21 31.98 21.59 -0.29
C THR A 21 31.99 21.31 1.20
N SER A 22 30.91 20.75 1.70
CA SER A 22 30.91 20.04 2.98
C SER A 22 29.77 19.03 2.96
N ASP A 23 30.14 17.76 2.77
CA ASP A 23 29.43 16.65 3.38
C ASP A 23 29.29 16.97 4.88
N GLU A 24 28.18 17.59 5.26
CA GLU A 24 27.78 17.59 6.65
C GLU A 24 27.60 16.12 7.02
N LYS A 25 28.54 15.59 7.81
CA LYS A 25 28.38 14.29 8.44
C LYS A 25 27.09 14.36 9.24
N VAL A 26 26.00 13.85 8.66
CA VAL A 26 24.76 13.61 9.38
C VAL A 26 25.14 12.68 10.52
N ASN A 27 25.20 13.22 11.73
CA ASN A 27 25.42 12.41 12.92
C ASN A 27 24.33 11.34 12.89
N ASN A 28 24.73 10.07 12.82
CA ASN A 28 23.86 8.88 12.71
C ASN A 28 23.45 8.43 11.28
N GLY A 29 24.07 8.97 10.23
CA GLY A 29 23.86 8.54 8.84
C GLY A 29 24.52 7.20 8.46
N ILE A 30 23.91 6.48 7.51
CA ILE A 30 24.48 5.31 6.82
C ILE A 30 24.24 5.45 5.31
N SER A 31 25.26 5.22 4.49
CA SER A 31 25.09 5.24 3.04
C SER A 31 24.42 3.95 2.54
N ALA A 32 23.63 4.08 1.48
CA ALA A 32 22.98 2.94 0.83
C ALA A 32 24.01 1.93 0.28
N ASP A 33 25.13 2.42 -0.27
CA ASP A 33 26.23 1.60 -0.76
C ASP A 33 26.78 0.63 0.31
N LYS A 34 26.83 1.08 1.57
CA LYS A 34 27.27 0.21 2.66
C LYS A 34 26.27 -0.93 2.91
N ILE A 35 24.97 -0.64 2.84
CA ILE A 35 23.90 -1.63 3.00
C ILE A 35 23.99 -2.66 1.87
N ILE A 36 24.07 -2.22 0.62
CA ILE A 36 24.24 -3.10 -0.55
C ILE A 36 25.54 -3.91 -0.46
N SER A 37 26.63 -3.31 0.02
CA SER A 37 27.90 -4.02 0.27
C SER A 37 27.76 -5.13 1.31
N ASP A 38 27.01 -4.89 2.40
CA ASP A 38 26.79 -5.88 3.45
C ASP A 38 25.89 -7.03 2.95
N ILE A 39 24.83 -6.74 2.18
CA ILE A 39 24.00 -7.76 1.50
C ILE A 39 24.87 -8.63 0.58
N ASN A 40 25.72 -8.00 -0.24
CA ASN A 40 26.61 -8.71 -1.16
C ASN A 40 27.67 -9.58 -0.46
N LYS A 41 27.93 -9.34 0.83
CA LYS A 41 28.81 -10.15 1.68
C LYS A 41 28.05 -11.25 2.43
N GLY A 42 26.76 -11.44 2.15
CA GLY A 42 25.90 -12.40 2.84
C GLY A 42 25.58 -12.00 4.28
N LYS A 43 25.72 -10.71 4.64
CA LYS A 43 25.41 -10.23 5.99
C LYS A 43 23.96 -9.81 6.08
N ALA A 44 23.26 -10.33 7.09
CA ALA A 44 21.94 -9.85 7.46
C ALA A 44 21.93 -8.33 7.68
N VAL A 45 20.91 -7.66 7.17
CA VAL A 45 20.72 -6.23 7.40
C VAL A 45 19.80 -6.07 8.60
N LEU A 46 20.34 -5.55 9.69
CA LEU A 46 19.59 -5.12 10.87
C LEU A 46 20.04 -3.71 11.24
N ILE A 47 19.22 -2.72 10.90
CA ILE A 47 19.53 -1.31 11.09
C ILE A 47 18.42 -0.70 11.95
N LYS A 48 18.79 -0.04 13.04
CA LYS A 48 17.85 0.57 13.98
C LYS A 48 18.19 2.04 14.22
N GLY A 49 17.21 2.92 14.14
CA GLY A 49 17.36 4.32 14.54
C GLY A 49 18.32 5.10 13.66
N LYS A 50 18.52 4.75 12.38
CA LYS A 50 19.51 5.36 11.48
C LYS A 50 18.87 6.18 10.36
N ILE A 51 19.65 7.10 9.81
CA ILE A 51 19.28 7.88 8.62
C ILE A 51 20.00 7.29 7.42
N ILE A 52 19.27 6.76 6.44
CA ILE A 52 19.82 6.31 5.15
C ILE A 52 19.89 7.54 4.26
N THR A 53 21.12 7.99 3.94
CA THR A 53 21.35 9.34 3.39
C THR A 53 21.11 9.45 1.89
N ASP A 54 21.24 8.34 1.17
CA ASP A 54 21.25 8.30 -0.30
C ASP A 54 20.20 7.30 -0.82
N ASP A 55 20.03 7.22 -2.14
CA ASP A 55 19.09 6.29 -2.77
C ASP A 55 19.46 4.83 -2.48
N LEU A 56 18.52 4.05 -1.95
CA LEU A 56 18.68 2.62 -1.69
C LEU A 56 18.01 1.81 -2.80
N ASP A 57 18.82 1.35 -3.74
CA ASP A 57 18.37 0.51 -4.86
C ASP A 57 18.78 -0.95 -4.66
N PHE A 58 17.84 -1.79 -4.24
CA PHE A 58 18.08 -3.23 -4.04
C PHE A 58 18.38 -3.97 -5.36
N SER A 59 18.07 -3.38 -6.51
CA SER A 59 18.40 -3.99 -7.81
C SER A 59 19.91 -3.97 -8.10
N GLN A 60 20.72 -3.27 -7.28
CA GLN A 60 22.17 -3.17 -7.40
C GLN A 60 22.96 -4.27 -6.67
N VAL A 61 22.28 -5.23 -6.03
CA VAL A 61 22.97 -6.41 -5.48
C VAL A 61 23.65 -7.22 -6.60
N LYS A 62 24.74 -7.90 -6.27
CA LYS A 62 25.59 -8.63 -7.21
C LYS A 62 25.04 -10.00 -7.60
N ASN A 63 24.19 -10.58 -6.77
CA ASN A 63 23.57 -11.86 -7.05
C ASN A 63 22.45 -11.67 -8.07
N ILE A 64 22.77 -11.83 -9.35
CA ILE A 64 21.83 -11.65 -10.47
C ILE A 64 21.50 -13.01 -11.10
N GLN A 65 20.22 -13.32 -11.20
CA GLN A 65 19.69 -14.45 -11.96
C GLN A 65 19.17 -13.93 -13.30
N VAL A 66 19.69 -14.45 -14.41
CA VAL A 66 19.29 -14.07 -15.76
C VAL A 66 18.24 -15.05 -16.27
N PHE A 67 17.03 -14.57 -16.51
CA PHE A 67 15.96 -15.38 -17.10
C PHE A 67 15.99 -15.27 -18.64
N SER A 68 16.20 -14.06 -19.16
CA SER A 68 16.37 -13.79 -20.59
C SER A 68 17.32 -12.60 -20.81
N SER A 69 17.60 -12.28 -22.08
CA SER A 69 18.37 -11.08 -22.43
C SER A 69 17.74 -9.77 -21.95
N SER A 70 16.42 -9.75 -21.75
CA SER A 70 15.66 -8.57 -21.33
C SER A 70 15.18 -8.61 -19.88
N ASN A 71 15.29 -9.76 -19.19
CA ASN A 71 14.72 -9.95 -17.84
C ASN A 71 15.73 -10.57 -16.89
N GLN A 72 16.04 -9.84 -15.83
CA GLN A 72 16.94 -10.24 -14.76
C GLN A 72 16.26 -10.10 -13.39
N VAL A 73 16.73 -10.91 -12.44
CA VAL A 73 16.31 -10.83 -11.04
C VAL A 73 17.53 -10.62 -10.16
N ALA A 74 17.58 -9.48 -9.47
CA ALA A 74 18.47 -9.23 -8.35
C ALA A 74 17.97 -10.01 -7.13
N VAL A 75 18.80 -10.88 -6.55
CA VAL A 75 18.40 -11.75 -5.45
C VAL A 75 19.04 -11.27 -4.14
N VAL A 76 18.18 -10.84 -3.21
CA VAL A 76 18.57 -10.54 -1.83
C VAL A 76 18.38 -11.81 -1.00
N ASP A 77 19.49 -12.49 -0.72
CA ASP A 77 19.53 -13.78 -0.01
C ASP A 77 19.98 -13.62 1.45
N VAL A 78 19.54 -12.54 2.08
CA VAL A 78 19.72 -12.26 3.51
C VAL A 78 18.43 -11.62 4.05
N PRO A 79 18.11 -11.77 5.35
CA PRO A 79 17.01 -11.01 5.94
C PRO A 79 17.34 -9.51 5.96
N VAL A 80 16.33 -8.68 5.68
CA VAL A 80 16.46 -7.22 5.66
C VAL A 80 15.50 -6.60 6.65
N THR A 81 16.03 -5.89 7.64
CA THR A 81 15.26 -5.29 8.73
C THR A 81 15.75 -3.88 9.03
N PHE A 82 14.86 -2.93 8.87
CA PHE A 82 14.97 -1.55 9.29
C PHE A 82 13.91 -1.26 10.36
N LEU A 83 14.35 -0.71 11.49
CA LEU A 83 13.50 -0.35 12.62
C LEU A 83 13.71 1.13 12.93
N ASP A 84 12.65 1.94 12.93
CA ASP A 84 12.73 3.35 13.31
C ASP A 84 13.81 4.11 12.50
N CYS A 85 13.81 3.91 11.17
CA CYS A 85 14.80 4.50 10.27
C CYS A 85 14.20 5.59 9.38
N ILE A 86 15.02 6.55 8.97
CA ILE A 86 14.61 7.61 8.04
C ILE A 86 15.35 7.38 6.71
N PHE A 87 14.62 7.31 5.60
CA PHE A 87 15.17 7.23 4.25
C PHE A 87 15.10 8.60 3.59
N MET A 88 16.25 9.23 3.37
CA MET A 88 16.36 10.55 2.75
C MET A 88 16.27 10.48 1.22
N GLY A 89 16.80 9.40 0.62
CA GLY A 89 16.70 9.12 -0.81
C GLY A 89 15.52 8.21 -1.17
N LYS A 90 15.40 7.90 -2.46
CA LYS A 90 14.45 6.93 -2.99
C LYS A 90 14.78 5.53 -2.50
N VAL A 91 13.77 4.67 -2.40
CA VAL A 91 13.96 3.23 -2.13
C VAL A 91 13.34 2.45 -3.27
N THR A 92 14.16 1.66 -3.98
CA THR A 92 13.75 0.97 -5.21
C THR A 92 14.12 -0.50 -5.21
N THR A 93 13.30 -1.32 -5.88
CA THR A 93 13.56 -2.76 -6.12
C THR A 93 13.59 -3.13 -7.60
N ASN A 94 13.54 -2.14 -8.48
CA ASN A 94 13.61 -2.36 -9.90
C ASN A 94 14.44 -1.28 -10.58
N SER A 95 15.07 -1.67 -11.68
CA SER A 95 15.75 -0.77 -12.60
C SER A 95 15.55 -1.25 -14.03
N SER A 96 15.63 -0.32 -14.97
CA SER A 96 15.63 -0.61 -16.40
C SER A 96 16.80 0.12 -17.02
N VAL A 97 17.70 -0.63 -17.66
CA VAL A 97 18.84 -0.07 -18.39
C VAL A 97 18.76 -0.61 -19.81
N GLU A 98 18.67 0.30 -20.79
CA GLU A 98 18.43 -0.04 -22.20
C GLU A 98 17.20 -0.96 -22.36
N ASN A 99 17.40 -2.18 -22.86
CA ASN A 99 16.35 -3.18 -23.09
C ASN A 99 16.30 -4.26 -21.99
N THR A 100 17.01 -4.07 -20.87
CA THR A 100 17.06 -5.02 -19.77
C THR A 100 16.34 -4.46 -18.55
N SER A 101 15.28 -5.13 -18.15
CA SER A 101 14.62 -4.93 -16.86
C SER A 101 15.27 -5.81 -15.80
N LYS A 102 15.42 -5.24 -14.60
CA LYS A 102 15.91 -5.97 -13.43
C LYS A 102 14.97 -5.72 -12.26
N ASN A 103 14.33 -6.79 -11.79
CA ASN A 103 13.46 -6.77 -10.61
C ASN A 103 14.16 -7.41 -9.42
N THR A 104 13.67 -7.21 -8.19
CA THR A 104 14.30 -7.77 -6.99
C THR A 104 13.46 -8.89 -6.38
N GLY A 105 14.09 -10.01 -6.07
CA GLY A 105 13.53 -11.09 -5.26
C GLY A 105 14.19 -11.18 -3.88
N PHE A 106 13.41 -11.16 -2.82
CA PHE A 106 13.86 -11.37 -1.44
C PHE A 106 13.57 -12.82 -1.02
N ARG A 107 14.61 -13.59 -0.71
CA ARG A 107 14.48 -15.00 -0.25
C ARG A 107 14.03 -15.11 1.20
N HIS A 108 14.09 -14.00 1.94
CA HIS A 108 13.74 -13.92 3.35
C HIS A 108 12.72 -12.80 3.59
N SER A 109 12.37 -12.60 4.86
CA SER A 109 11.47 -11.53 5.28
C SER A 109 12.11 -10.15 5.08
N ILE A 110 11.27 -9.18 4.77
CA ILE A 110 11.63 -7.76 4.66
C ILE A 110 10.83 -6.95 5.68
N THR A 111 11.50 -6.06 6.40
CA THR A 111 10.88 -5.24 7.45
C THR A 111 11.37 -3.81 7.38
N PHE A 112 10.42 -2.88 7.38
CA PHE A 112 10.56 -1.44 7.50
C PHE A 112 9.56 -0.95 8.56
N GLU A 113 9.82 -1.30 9.81
CA GLU A 113 8.94 -0.95 10.93
C GLU A 113 9.24 0.46 11.41
N ALA A 114 8.19 1.27 11.58
CA ALA A 114 8.28 2.68 12.00
C ALA A 114 9.25 3.51 11.14
N CYS A 115 9.41 3.17 9.86
CA CYS A 115 10.33 3.86 8.96
C CYS A 115 9.66 5.06 8.26
N ASP A 116 10.39 6.17 8.10
CA ASP A 116 9.93 7.39 7.42
C ASP A 116 10.64 7.55 6.06
N PHE A 117 9.90 7.37 4.98
CA PHE A 117 10.38 7.51 3.59
C PHE A 117 10.10 8.92 3.08
N ARG A 118 11.16 9.73 2.92
CA ARG A 118 11.07 11.14 2.55
C ARG A 118 10.97 11.39 1.05
N GLN A 119 11.24 10.38 0.22
CA GLN A 119 11.15 10.42 -1.23
C GLN A 119 10.28 9.27 -1.76
N GLU A 120 10.09 9.24 -3.07
CA GLU A 120 9.31 8.19 -3.73
C GLU A 120 9.88 6.79 -3.42
N VAL A 121 8.96 5.86 -3.17
CA VAL A 121 9.24 4.45 -2.96
C VAL A 121 8.68 3.65 -4.13
N ASN A 122 9.54 2.85 -4.76
CA ASN A 122 9.15 2.00 -5.88
C ASN A 122 9.54 0.54 -5.58
N PHE A 123 8.57 -0.19 -5.06
CA PHE A 123 8.64 -1.63 -4.82
C PHE A 123 7.99 -2.46 -5.95
N ASP A 124 7.77 -1.87 -7.12
CA ASP A 124 7.10 -2.56 -8.22
C ASP A 124 7.90 -3.81 -8.65
N ASN A 125 7.15 -4.83 -9.08
CA ASN A 125 7.65 -6.10 -9.59
C ASN A 125 8.53 -6.91 -8.61
N MET A 126 8.50 -6.60 -7.31
CA MET A 126 9.27 -7.37 -6.33
C MET A 126 8.56 -8.67 -5.91
N THR A 127 9.36 -9.69 -5.63
CA THR A 127 8.89 -10.93 -5.00
C THR A 127 9.50 -11.07 -3.62
N VAL A 128 8.68 -11.41 -2.61
CA VAL A 128 9.15 -11.69 -1.25
C VAL A 128 8.67 -13.08 -0.82
N GLU A 129 9.64 -13.97 -0.55
CA GLU A 129 9.35 -15.33 -0.08
C GLU A 129 8.98 -15.37 1.42
N GLY A 130 9.58 -14.49 2.22
CA GLY A 130 9.29 -14.35 3.64
C GLY A 130 8.13 -13.41 3.96
N ASN A 131 7.96 -13.11 5.24
CA ASN A 131 6.96 -12.14 5.70
C ASN A 131 7.37 -10.70 5.30
N VAL A 132 6.37 -9.83 5.21
CA VAL A 132 6.55 -8.42 4.87
C VAL A 132 6.00 -7.57 6.02
N ASN A 133 6.74 -6.57 6.49
CA ASN A 133 6.30 -5.70 7.57
C ASN A 133 6.65 -4.23 7.33
N PHE A 134 5.62 -3.40 7.16
CA PHE A 134 5.64 -1.95 7.05
C PHE A 134 4.82 -1.29 8.17
N THR A 135 4.70 -1.95 9.32
CA THR A 135 3.94 -1.43 10.46
C THR A 135 4.47 -0.06 10.88
N GLY A 136 3.60 0.93 10.96
CA GLY A 136 3.94 2.31 11.32
C GLY A 136 4.80 3.04 10.28
N ALA A 137 4.98 2.49 9.07
CA ALA A 137 5.74 3.16 8.02
C ALA A 137 5.03 4.44 7.54
N ILE A 138 5.80 5.46 7.21
CA ILE A 138 5.31 6.74 6.70
C ILE A 138 5.88 6.96 5.30
N PHE A 139 5.00 7.05 4.30
CA PHE A 139 5.34 7.40 2.92
C PHE A 139 4.94 8.86 2.66
N ARG A 140 5.94 9.75 2.58
CA ARG A 140 5.71 11.19 2.35
C ARG A 140 5.37 11.51 0.90
N GLU A 141 5.95 10.73 -0.01
CA GLU A 141 5.72 10.83 -1.46
C GLU A 141 4.99 9.59 -1.98
N ARG A 142 4.89 9.45 -3.31
CA ARG A 142 4.25 8.29 -3.93
C ARG A 142 4.93 6.99 -3.50
N SER A 143 4.12 5.99 -3.15
CA SER A 143 4.58 4.66 -2.77
C SER A 143 3.92 3.60 -3.66
N SER A 144 4.73 2.86 -4.40
CA SER A 144 4.27 1.90 -5.39
C SER A 144 4.70 0.48 -5.05
N PHE A 145 3.76 -0.45 -5.11
CA PHE A 145 3.88 -1.89 -4.91
C PHE A 145 3.10 -2.63 -6.02
N ASN A 146 3.19 -2.17 -7.26
CA ASN A 146 2.48 -2.80 -8.37
C ASN A 146 3.16 -4.09 -8.80
N ASN A 147 2.36 -5.06 -9.24
CA ASN A 147 2.83 -6.35 -9.72
C ASN A 147 3.75 -7.06 -8.71
N VAL A 148 3.49 -6.89 -7.40
CA VAL A 148 4.26 -7.59 -6.36
C VAL A 148 3.74 -8.99 -6.13
N THR A 149 4.63 -9.89 -5.75
CA THR A 149 4.27 -11.24 -5.28
C THR A 149 4.74 -11.42 -3.84
N PHE A 150 3.79 -11.54 -2.90
CA PHE A 150 4.07 -11.82 -1.50
C PHE A 150 3.68 -13.26 -1.16
N ASN A 151 4.68 -14.12 -0.97
CA ASN A 151 4.49 -15.54 -0.64
C ASN A 151 4.47 -15.80 0.87
N GLY A 152 4.98 -14.84 1.67
CA GLY A 152 4.98 -14.92 3.12
C GLY A 152 3.58 -15.11 3.70
N ARG A 153 3.51 -15.71 4.90
CA ARG A 153 2.25 -15.95 5.60
C ARG A 153 1.61 -14.66 6.10
N ASN A 154 2.43 -13.71 6.54
CA ASN A 154 1.97 -12.47 7.16
C ASN A 154 2.56 -11.25 6.42
N ILE A 155 1.67 -10.34 6.02
CA ILE A 155 1.99 -9.09 5.37
C ILE A 155 1.34 -7.95 6.17
N TYR A 156 2.15 -7.10 6.79
CA TYR A 156 1.65 -6.04 7.67
C TYR A 156 1.91 -4.66 7.06
N PHE A 157 0.86 -3.88 6.96
CA PHE A 157 0.82 -2.43 6.71
C PHE A 157 0.01 -1.76 7.82
N THR A 158 0.11 -2.24 9.06
CA THR A 158 -0.72 -1.72 10.16
C THR A 158 -0.24 -0.34 10.58
N ALA A 159 -1.16 0.57 10.90
CA ALA A 159 -0.88 1.96 11.29
C ALA A 159 0.04 2.73 10.32
N PHE A 160 0.12 2.33 9.05
CA PHE A 160 0.91 3.03 8.05
C PHE A 160 0.27 4.38 7.68
N THR A 161 1.08 5.32 7.19
CA THR A 161 0.59 6.58 6.64
C THR A 161 1.13 6.77 5.22
N SER A 162 0.27 7.11 4.27
CA SER A 162 0.67 7.61 2.95
C SER A 162 0.10 9.02 2.75
N GLU A 163 0.99 9.99 2.53
CA GLU A 163 0.60 11.39 2.33
C GLU A 163 0.19 11.70 0.89
N LYS A 164 0.51 10.79 -0.04
CA LYS A 164 0.22 10.90 -1.47
C LYS A 164 -0.45 9.61 -1.96
N TYR A 165 -0.15 9.22 -3.19
CA TYR A 165 -0.71 8.03 -3.83
C TYR A 165 -0.04 6.76 -3.29
N PHE A 166 -0.85 5.78 -2.88
CA PHE A 166 -0.42 4.41 -2.57
C PHE A 166 -0.97 3.45 -3.62
N SER A 167 -0.13 2.60 -4.19
CA SER A 167 -0.52 1.66 -5.24
C SER A 167 -0.05 0.25 -4.90
N MET A 168 -0.93 -0.74 -4.96
CA MET A 168 -0.61 -2.16 -4.98
C MET A 168 -1.52 -2.85 -5.99
N GLN A 169 -1.34 -2.50 -7.26
CA GLN A 169 -2.17 -2.99 -8.36
C GLN A 169 -1.56 -4.25 -8.98
N GLU A 170 -2.38 -5.05 -9.65
CA GLU A 170 -1.94 -6.24 -10.40
C GLU A 170 -1.09 -7.21 -9.57
N SER A 171 -1.31 -7.25 -8.26
CA SER A 171 -0.43 -7.97 -7.32
C SER A 171 -1.01 -9.32 -6.92
N SER A 172 -0.16 -10.21 -6.41
CA SER A 172 -0.54 -11.51 -5.87
C SER A 172 -0.07 -11.64 -4.43
N VAL A 173 -1.02 -11.75 -3.50
CA VAL A 173 -0.74 -11.84 -2.05
C VAL A 173 -1.25 -13.17 -1.54
N ARG A 174 -0.33 -14.09 -1.23
CA ARG A 174 -0.67 -15.46 -0.79
C ARG A 174 -1.13 -15.52 0.66
N GLY A 175 -0.42 -14.83 1.54
CA GLY A 175 -0.70 -14.80 2.97
C GLY A 175 -1.83 -13.85 3.35
N ALA A 176 -2.05 -13.74 4.67
CA ALA A 176 -2.94 -12.72 5.21
C ALA A 176 -2.27 -11.34 5.13
N ILE A 177 -3.03 -10.34 4.72
CA ILE A 177 -2.58 -8.95 4.64
C ILE A 177 -3.40 -8.05 5.54
N ASP A 178 -2.71 -7.15 6.25
CA ASP A 178 -3.33 -6.31 7.27
C ASP A 178 -2.96 -4.83 7.11
N PHE A 179 -3.92 -4.01 6.71
CA PHE A 179 -3.88 -2.55 6.60
C PHE A 179 -4.59 -1.86 7.78
N PHE A 180 -4.81 -2.57 8.90
CA PHE A 180 -5.51 -2.03 10.07
C PHE A 180 -4.93 -0.69 10.53
N LYS A 181 -5.79 0.31 10.77
CA LYS A 181 -5.39 1.66 11.19
C LYS A 181 -4.55 2.44 10.19
N GLY A 182 -4.54 2.03 8.92
CA GLY A 182 -3.88 2.77 7.86
C GLY A 182 -4.50 4.16 7.64
N LYS A 183 -3.68 5.11 7.21
CA LYS A 183 -4.12 6.47 6.86
C LYS A 183 -3.58 6.86 5.50
N VAL A 184 -4.46 7.21 4.57
CA VAL A 184 -4.08 7.60 3.21
C VAL A 184 -4.70 8.96 2.90
N LYS A 185 -3.87 9.99 2.73
CA LYS A 185 -4.34 11.33 2.33
C LYS A 185 -4.66 11.41 0.84
N GLY A 186 -3.94 10.65 0.01
CA GLY A 186 -4.16 10.56 -1.42
C GLY A 186 -5.06 9.40 -1.84
N LYS A 187 -5.03 9.05 -3.12
CA LYS A 187 -5.68 7.84 -3.65
C LYS A 187 -4.94 6.59 -3.15
N ILE A 188 -5.68 5.53 -2.84
CA ILE A 188 -5.14 4.17 -2.70
C ILE A 188 -5.77 3.26 -3.74
N SER A 189 -4.96 2.43 -4.41
CA SER A 189 -5.42 1.50 -5.44
C SER A 189 -4.89 0.09 -5.21
N PHE A 190 -5.81 -0.87 -5.26
CA PHE A 190 -5.53 -2.31 -5.27
C PHE A 190 -6.02 -2.96 -6.58
N GLN A 191 -6.27 -2.17 -7.61
CA GLN A 191 -6.90 -2.63 -8.85
C GLN A 191 -6.26 -3.92 -9.39
N SER A 192 -7.08 -4.90 -9.75
CA SER A 192 -6.65 -6.19 -10.32
C SER A 192 -5.77 -7.06 -9.41
N THR A 193 -5.68 -6.76 -8.11
CA THR A 193 -4.92 -7.57 -7.15
C THR A 193 -5.70 -8.80 -6.69
N GLU A 194 -4.99 -9.90 -6.47
CA GLU A 194 -5.52 -11.14 -5.90
C GLU A 194 -5.02 -11.33 -4.47
N PHE A 195 -5.95 -11.35 -3.51
CA PHE A 195 -5.70 -11.69 -2.11
C PHE A 195 -6.16 -13.13 -1.87
N MET A 196 -5.22 -14.03 -1.60
CA MET A 196 -5.52 -15.45 -1.40
C MET A 196 -5.84 -15.80 0.06
N GLY A 197 -5.27 -15.06 1.01
CA GLY A 197 -5.64 -15.12 2.43
C GLY A 197 -6.54 -13.95 2.84
N ILE A 198 -6.87 -13.90 4.13
CA ILE A 198 -7.68 -12.82 4.72
C ILE A 198 -7.04 -11.45 4.42
N ALA A 199 -7.84 -10.54 3.88
CA ALA A 199 -7.44 -9.16 3.62
C ALA A 199 -8.18 -8.21 4.56
N ARG A 200 -7.44 -7.62 5.51
CA ARG A 200 -7.99 -6.69 6.49
C ARG A 200 -7.66 -5.24 6.13
N PHE A 201 -8.69 -4.44 5.97
CA PHE A 201 -8.70 -2.98 5.77
C PHE A 201 -9.55 -2.28 6.83
N SER A 202 -9.69 -2.88 8.02
CA SER A 202 -10.51 -2.35 9.11
C SER A 202 -9.87 -1.09 9.71
N ASP A 203 -10.68 -0.13 10.15
CA ASP A 203 -10.20 1.15 10.71
C ASP A 203 -9.25 1.88 9.74
N LEU A 204 -9.49 1.76 8.42
CA LEU A 204 -8.74 2.45 7.37
C LEU A 204 -9.36 3.82 7.12
N ASP A 205 -8.56 4.88 7.23
CA ASP A 205 -8.92 6.25 6.86
C ASP A 205 -8.34 6.60 5.49
N CYS A 206 -9.20 7.01 4.55
CA CYS A 206 -8.83 7.30 3.16
C CYS A 206 -9.47 8.62 2.72
N ASP A 207 -8.67 9.69 2.61
CA ASP A 207 -9.17 11.00 2.18
C ASP A 207 -9.43 11.05 0.67
N GLY A 208 -8.61 10.32 -0.11
CA GLY A 208 -8.73 10.25 -1.55
C GLY A 208 -9.67 9.14 -2.04
N VAL A 209 -9.60 8.85 -3.34
CA VAL A 209 -10.31 7.72 -3.94
C VAL A 209 -9.71 6.40 -3.44
N CYS A 210 -10.57 5.46 -3.09
CA CYS A 210 -10.21 4.12 -2.64
C CYS A 210 -10.68 3.10 -3.69
N ASP A 211 -9.75 2.49 -4.43
CA ASP A 211 -10.04 1.70 -5.63
C ASP A 211 -9.68 0.22 -5.47
N PHE A 212 -10.70 -0.62 -5.35
CA PHE A 212 -10.66 -2.08 -5.27
C PHE A 212 -11.27 -2.72 -6.52
N SER A 213 -11.32 -2.02 -7.65
CA SER A 213 -11.92 -2.56 -8.87
C SER A 213 -11.13 -3.77 -9.40
N LEU A 214 -11.81 -4.78 -9.95
CA LEU A 214 -11.22 -6.02 -10.48
C LEU A 214 -10.46 -6.88 -9.43
N VAL A 215 -10.60 -6.57 -8.14
CA VAL A 215 -9.94 -7.33 -7.08
C VAL A 215 -10.57 -8.72 -6.94
N ARG A 216 -9.74 -9.72 -6.61
CA ARG A 216 -10.18 -11.06 -6.25
C ARG A 216 -9.80 -11.36 -4.80
N PHE A 217 -10.78 -11.43 -3.93
CA PHE A 217 -10.63 -11.92 -2.56
C PHE A 217 -11.00 -13.40 -2.53
N ARG A 218 -10.03 -14.29 -2.28
CA ARG A 218 -10.25 -15.74 -2.16
C ARG A 218 -10.67 -16.17 -0.75
N ASP A 219 -10.53 -15.27 0.22
CA ASP A 219 -10.92 -15.43 1.62
C ASP A 219 -11.66 -14.15 2.08
N ASP A 220 -11.87 -13.99 3.38
CA ASP A 220 -12.55 -12.84 3.97
C ASP A 220 -11.89 -11.49 3.61
N ALA A 221 -12.73 -10.51 3.30
CA ALA A 221 -12.36 -9.11 3.06
C ALA A 221 -13.05 -8.22 4.11
N LEU A 222 -12.25 -7.63 5.01
CA LEU A 222 -12.73 -6.99 6.24
C LEU A 222 -12.44 -5.49 6.25
N PHE A 223 -13.48 -4.66 6.18
CA PHE A 223 -13.40 -3.20 6.09
C PHE A 223 -14.06 -2.49 7.28
N THR A 224 -14.31 -3.21 8.38
CA THR A 224 -15.10 -2.70 9.51
C THR A 224 -14.52 -1.41 10.10
N TYR A 225 -15.38 -0.45 10.45
CA TYR A 225 -14.99 0.84 11.07
C TYR A 225 -14.14 1.76 10.20
N SER A 226 -14.07 1.51 8.89
CA SER A 226 -13.29 2.35 7.97
C SER A 226 -14.06 3.57 7.51
N ASN A 227 -13.33 4.65 7.18
CA ASN A 227 -13.89 5.90 6.74
C ASN A 227 -13.25 6.32 5.39
N PHE A 228 -14.11 6.51 4.39
CA PHE A 228 -13.74 6.80 3.02
C PHE A 228 -14.30 8.17 2.63
N THR A 229 -13.43 9.18 2.59
CA THR A 229 -13.83 10.55 2.26
C THR A 229 -14.09 10.71 0.77
N GLY A 230 -13.20 10.17 -0.07
CA GLY A 230 -13.38 10.12 -1.52
C GLY A 230 -14.25 8.94 -1.98
N ASP A 231 -14.40 8.78 -3.30
CA ASP A 231 -15.16 7.65 -3.85
C ASP A 231 -14.54 6.32 -3.42
N PHE A 232 -15.39 5.40 -2.96
CA PHE A 232 -15.06 3.99 -2.79
C PHE A 232 -15.49 3.20 -4.02
N ARG A 233 -14.58 2.45 -4.64
CA ARG A 233 -14.84 1.67 -5.86
C ARG A 233 -14.47 0.22 -5.63
N MET A 234 -15.39 -0.68 -5.93
CA MET A 234 -15.23 -2.13 -5.88
C MET A 234 -15.94 -2.75 -7.10
N ALA A 235 -15.72 -2.14 -8.28
CA ALA A 235 -16.36 -2.58 -9.51
C ALA A 235 -15.75 -3.90 -10.00
N ASN A 236 -16.55 -4.80 -10.58
CA ASN A 236 -16.07 -6.07 -11.15
C ASN A 236 -15.24 -6.93 -10.17
N THR A 237 -15.49 -6.81 -8.87
CA THR A 237 -14.78 -7.54 -7.81
C THR A 237 -15.40 -8.90 -7.59
N SER A 238 -14.60 -9.89 -7.19
CA SER A 238 -15.08 -11.20 -6.73
C SER A 238 -14.63 -11.46 -5.30
N VAL A 239 -15.57 -11.79 -4.41
CA VAL A 239 -15.30 -12.16 -3.02
C VAL A 239 -15.80 -13.57 -2.77
N GLN A 240 -14.88 -14.49 -2.48
CA GLN A 240 -15.20 -15.89 -2.16
C GLN A 240 -15.63 -16.05 -0.70
N GLY A 241 -14.91 -15.40 0.22
CA GLY A 241 -15.24 -15.36 1.64
C GLY A 241 -16.32 -14.32 1.96
N ARG A 242 -16.38 -13.91 3.23
CA ARG A 242 -17.26 -12.82 3.67
C ARG A 242 -16.71 -11.47 3.24
N LEU A 243 -17.59 -10.57 2.80
CA LEU A 243 -17.33 -9.14 2.74
C LEU A 243 -17.95 -8.47 3.96
N ASP A 244 -17.11 -7.92 4.84
CA ASP A 244 -17.58 -7.24 6.06
C ASP A 244 -17.30 -5.73 5.97
N LEU A 245 -18.33 -4.97 5.64
CA LEU A 245 -18.36 -3.51 5.59
C LEU A 245 -19.25 -3.00 6.72
N ASN A 246 -19.15 -3.56 7.94
CA ASN A 246 -19.89 -3.07 9.10
C ASN A 246 -19.32 -1.73 9.62
N SER A 247 -20.22 -0.82 10.01
CA SER A 247 -19.87 0.47 10.61
C SER A 247 -18.89 1.29 9.75
N VAL A 248 -19.04 1.23 8.43
CA VAL A 248 -18.23 2.00 7.48
C VAL A 248 -18.89 3.35 7.21
N GLU A 249 -18.08 4.39 7.02
CA GLU A 249 -18.54 5.70 6.61
C GLU A 249 -18.06 6.03 5.20
N PHE A 250 -18.98 6.07 4.23
CA PHE A 250 -18.71 6.58 2.89
C PHE A 250 -19.15 8.06 2.79
N GLN A 251 -18.20 8.99 2.86
CA GLN A 251 -18.50 10.42 2.82
C GLN A 251 -18.82 10.93 1.41
N ALA A 252 -18.46 10.17 0.37
CA ALA A 252 -18.80 10.41 -1.03
C ALA A 252 -19.63 9.25 -1.60
N ASN A 253 -19.32 8.78 -2.81
CA ASN A 253 -20.02 7.68 -3.44
C ASN A 253 -19.35 6.34 -3.11
N ALA A 254 -20.14 5.27 -3.06
CA ALA A 254 -19.68 3.90 -2.97
C ALA A 254 -20.23 3.09 -4.16
N PHE A 255 -19.33 2.58 -4.99
CA PHE A 255 -19.66 1.84 -6.21
C PHE A 255 -19.19 0.40 -6.08
N LEU A 256 -20.09 -0.53 -5.79
CA LEU A 256 -19.85 -1.98 -5.78
C LEU A 256 -20.61 -2.62 -6.94
N VAL A 257 -20.30 -2.15 -8.16
CA VAL A 257 -21.00 -2.46 -9.42
C VAL A 257 -20.43 -3.70 -10.09
N GLU A 258 -21.26 -4.54 -10.70
CA GLU A 258 -20.85 -5.78 -11.37
C GLU A 258 -20.03 -6.74 -10.49
N ALA A 259 -20.18 -6.63 -9.16
CA ALA A 259 -19.44 -7.42 -8.19
C ALA A 259 -20.14 -8.76 -7.91
N LYS A 260 -19.35 -9.80 -7.60
CA LYS A 260 -19.84 -11.15 -7.32
C LYS A 260 -19.42 -11.56 -5.92
N PHE A 261 -20.41 -11.82 -5.06
CA PHE A 261 -20.20 -12.18 -3.67
C PHE A 261 -20.69 -13.61 -3.43
N PHE A 262 -19.77 -14.50 -3.11
CA PHE A 262 -20.06 -15.92 -2.87
C PHE A 262 -20.27 -16.23 -1.39
N GLY A 263 -19.69 -15.44 -0.49
CA GLY A 263 -19.97 -15.48 0.93
C GLY A 263 -20.97 -14.40 1.39
N PRO A 264 -21.24 -14.32 2.71
CA PRO A 264 -22.09 -13.31 3.30
C PRO A 264 -21.56 -11.90 3.07
N VAL A 265 -22.47 -10.93 2.89
CA VAL A 265 -22.13 -9.51 2.77
C VAL A 265 -22.83 -8.74 3.89
N ASN A 266 -22.04 -7.95 4.62
CA ASN A 266 -22.52 -7.19 5.77
C ASN A 266 -22.28 -5.69 5.57
N PHE A 267 -23.36 -4.91 5.52
CA PHE A 267 -23.35 -3.44 5.50
C PHE A 267 -23.99 -2.86 6.78
N SER A 268 -24.15 -3.64 7.84
CA SER A 268 -24.84 -3.16 9.04
C SER A 268 -24.14 -1.94 9.64
N LYS A 269 -24.92 -0.96 10.10
CA LYS A 269 -24.45 0.32 10.68
C LYS A 269 -23.60 1.18 9.76
N THR A 270 -23.56 0.87 8.47
CA THR A 270 -22.80 1.65 7.49
C THR A 270 -23.60 2.83 7.01
N SER A 271 -22.90 3.92 6.72
CA SER A 271 -23.51 5.13 6.18
C SER A 271 -22.89 5.54 4.85
N VAL A 272 -23.69 6.16 4.00
CA VAL A 272 -23.26 6.75 2.73
C VAL A 272 -23.87 8.14 2.58
N LYS A 273 -23.07 9.14 2.18
CA LYS A 273 -23.54 10.51 1.91
C LYS A 273 -23.85 10.75 0.43
N GLY A 274 -23.19 10.04 -0.47
CA GLY A 274 -23.38 10.10 -1.91
C GLY A 274 -24.25 8.97 -2.45
N LYS A 275 -23.94 8.49 -3.65
CA LYS A 275 -24.58 7.32 -4.26
C LYS A 275 -24.04 6.03 -3.67
N PHE A 276 -24.90 5.04 -3.52
CA PHE A 276 -24.55 3.67 -3.20
C PHE A 276 -25.06 2.75 -4.30
N ASP A 277 -24.14 2.24 -5.10
CA ASP A 277 -24.45 1.53 -6.34
C ASP A 277 -24.03 0.07 -6.26
N LEU A 278 -25.02 -0.82 -6.35
CA LEU A 278 -24.89 -2.27 -6.41
C LEU A 278 -25.34 -2.82 -7.77
N SER A 279 -25.51 -1.97 -8.78
CA SER A 279 -26.04 -2.38 -10.08
C SER A 279 -25.25 -3.54 -10.67
N GLN A 280 -25.98 -4.47 -11.30
CA GLN A 280 -25.44 -5.71 -11.90
C GLN A 280 -24.67 -6.64 -10.94
N SER A 281 -24.64 -6.37 -9.63
CA SER A 281 -23.98 -7.23 -8.66
C SER A 281 -24.80 -8.46 -8.31
N ILE A 282 -24.11 -9.55 -7.97
CA ILE A 282 -24.72 -10.86 -7.72
C ILE A 282 -24.30 -11.35 -6.34
N PHE A 283 -25.29 -11.66 -5.50
CA PHE A 283 -25.12 -12.24 -4.17
C PHE A 283 -25.55 -13.72 -4.22
N TYR A 284 -24.60 -14.64 -4.00
CA TYR A 284 -24.87 -16.08 -4.11
C TYR A 284 -25.25 -16.75 -2.79
N ALA A 285 -24.78 -16.25 -1.65
CA ALA A 285 -25.06 -16.88 -0.36
C ALA A 285 -26.45 -16.51 0.17
N ASN A 286 -26.61 -15.26 0.60
CA ASN A 286 -27.83 -14.71 1.20
C ASN A 286 -27.99 -13.24 0.79
N PRO A 287 -29.18 -12.64 0.98
CA PRO A 287 -29.33 -11.19 0.92
C PRO A 287 -28.31 -10.48 1.83
N PRO A 288 -27.73 -9.34 1.41
CA PRO A 288 -26.83 -8.58 2.28
C PRO A 288 -27.56 -8.05 3.52
N ASP A 289 -26.82 -7.96 4.63
CA ASP A 289 -27.33 -7.33 5.85
C ASP A 289 -27.21 -5.80 5.76
N PHE A 290 -28.35 -5.11 5.83
CA PHE A 290 -28.46 -3.64 5.85
C PHE A 290 -28.99 -3.10 7.18
N THR A 291 -28.90 -3.87 8.27
CA THR A 291 -29.38 -3.45 9.59
C THR A 291 -28.73 -2.11 9.99
N ASP A 292 -29.54 -1.10 10.30
CA ASP A 292 -29.10 0.27 10.61
C ASP A 292 -28.26 0.96 9.52
N PHE A 293 -28.41 0.57 8.25
CA PHE A 293 -27.75 1.25 7.12
C PHE A 293 -28.37 2.64 6.87
N VAL A 294 -27.54 3.66 6.74
CA VAL A 294 -27.95 5.07 6.62
C VAL A 294 -27.58 5.64 5.26
N PHE A 295 -28.55 6.25 4.58
CA PHE A 295 -28.37 6.90 3.28
C PHE A 295 -29.28 8.14 3.18
N PRO A 296 -29.01 9.10 2.27
CA PRO A 296 -29.72 10.38 2.25
C PRO A 296 -31.19 10.23 1.84
N SER A 297 -31.43 9.43 0.79
CA SER A 297 -32.74 9.27 0.16
C SER A 297 -32.73 8.07 -0.82
N PRO A 298 -33.89 7.46 -1.12
CA PRO A 298 -33.97 6.24 -1.94
C PRO A 298 -33.31 6.32 -3.33
N GLU A 299 -33.32 7.48 -3.97
CA GLU A 299 -32.70 7.73 -5.27
C GLU A 299 -31.16 7.60 -5.28
N ASN A 300 -30.53 7.64 -4.11
CA ASN A 300 -29.10 7.41 -3.96
C ASN A 300 -28.74 5.92 -4.01
N ILE A 301 -29.72 5.02 -3.87
CA ILE A 301 -29.53 3.57 -3.88
C ILE A 301 -29.82 3.04 -5.29
N ILE A 302 -28.79 2.50 -5.94
CA ILE A 302 -28.89 1.96 -7.30
C ILE A 302 -28.71 0.45 -7.23
N ILE A 303 -29.74 -0.30 -7.61
CA ILE A 303 -29.76 -1.77 -7.57
C ILE A 303 -30.22 -2.39 -8.90
N SER A 304 -30.10 -1.64 -10.00
CA SER A 304 -30.56 -2.08 -11.31
C SER A 304 -29.79 -3.33 -11.76
N GLY A 305 -30.52 -4.42 -11.99
CA GLY A 305 -29.96 -5.72 -12.37
C GLY A 305 -29.20 -6.45 -11.27
N THR A 306 -29.24 -5.97 -10.02
CA THR A 306 -28.73 -6.71 -8.87
C THR A 306 -29.52 -8.01 -8.70
N LYS A 307 -28.82 -9.11 -8.41
CA LYS A 307 -29.43 -10.44 -8.24
C LYS A 307 -29.05 -11.05 -6.91
N ILE A 308 -30.02 -11.66 -6.24
CA ILE A 308 -29.80 -12.55 -5.09
C ILE A 308 -30.17 -13.95 -5.55
N VAL A 309 -29.20 -14.85 -5.60
CA VAL A 309 -29.42 -16.23 -6.05
C VAL A 309 -30.06 -17.00 -4.90
N GLN A 310 -31.29 -17.45 -5.11
CA GLN A 310 -31.95 -18.38 -4.20
C GLN A 310 -31.69 -19.80 -4.69
N TYR A 311 -31.03 -20.63 -3.86
CA TYR A 311 -30.73 -22.03 -4.17
C TYR A 311 -31.99 -22.88 -4.41
N GLU A 312 -33.15 -22.45 -3.93
CA GLU A 312 -34.45 -23.12 -4.12
C GLU A 312 -34.90 -23.18 -5.60
N ASN A 313 -34.30 -22.36 -6.47
CA ASN A 313 -34.60 -22.36 -7.91
C ASN A 313 -33.63 -23.23 -8.74
N LEU A 314 -32.70 -23.95 -8.10
CA LEU A 314 -31.82 -24.89 -8.79
C LEU A 314 -32.54 -26.22 -8.96
N LEU A 315 -32.97 -26.50 -10.19
CA LEU A 315 -33.39 -27.85 -10.55
C LEU A 315 -32.15 -28.76 -10.60
N PRO A 316 -32.20 -29.96 -9.99
CA PRO A 316 -31.12 -30.92 -10.17
C PRO A 316 -30.95 -31.22 -11.65
N LEU A 317 -29.71 -31.50 -12.06
CA LEU A 317 -29.41 -32.02 -13.40
C LEU A 317 -30.31 -33.25 -13.64
N GLN A 318 -31.23 -33.14 -14.60
CA GLN A 318 -31.93 -34.30 -15.11
C GLN A 318 -30.90 -35.11 -15.90
N ASN A 319 -30.49 -36.24 -15.35
CA ASN A 319 -29.69 -37.21 -16.10
C ASN A 319 -30.59 -37.77 -17.21
N ASN A 320 -30.30 -37.41 -18.46
CA ASN A 320 -30.74 -38.15 -19.65
C ASN A 320 -29.74 -39.26 -19.95
#